data_AF-A0A832SC98-F1
#
_entry.id   AF-A0A832SC98-F1
#
_cell.length_a   1.000
_cell.length_b   1.000
_cell.length_c   1.000
_cell.angle_alpha   90.00
_cell.angle_beta   90.00
_cell.angle_gamma   90.00
#
_symmetry.space_group_name_H-M   'P 1'
#
loop_
_entity.id
_entity.type
_entity.pdbx_description
1 polymer ?
#
loop_
_entity_poly.entity_id
_entity_poly.type
_entity_poly.pdbx_seq_one_letter_code
_entity_poly.pdbx_strand_id
1 'polypeptide(L)'
;THGIIFTSDTLINFGSLDDDRKRYNSLADFLVTSVNVDSELARQERTALLGLIRDLDEELAATGRRCLVAGGHGAVSVLSPEGRLEAVGPIERYLPREAR
;
A
#
# COMPACT_ATOMS: atom_id res chain seq x y z
N THR A 1 -11.10 15.48 -10.87
CA THR A 1 -10.64 14.10 -11.10
C THR A 1 -9.70 13.73 -9.97
N HIS A 2 -9.86 12.52 -9.42
CA HIS A 2 -8.94 11.94 -8.44
C HIS A 2 -7.97 11.03 -9.18
N GLY A 3 -6.69 11.00 -8.80
CA GLY A 3 -5.77 9.95 -9.23
C GLY A 3 -5.85 8.79 -8.25
N ILE A 4 -6.11 7.59 -8.76
CA ILE A 4 -6.12 6.35 -7.97
C ILE A 4 -5.29 5.32 -8.72
N ILE A 5 -4.30 4.75 -8.07
CA ILE A 5 -3.46 3.68 -8.61
C ILE A 5 -3.74 2.41 -7.81
N PHE A 6 -4.13 1.36 -8.53
CA PHE A 6 -4.26 0.00 -7.99
C PHE A 6 -2.98 -0.76 -8.26
N THR A 7 -2.25 -1.12 -7.21
CA THR A 7 -0.90 -1.69 -7.35
C THR A 7 -0.87 -3.20 -7.16
N SER A 8 -2.02 -3.83 -6.89
CA SER A 8 -2.09 -5.22 -6.42
C SER A 8 -1.04 -5.42 -5.30
N ASP A 9 -0.38 -6.57 -5.23
CA ASP A 9 0.56 -6.88 -4.15
C ASP A 9 1.97 -6.27 -4.33
N THR A 10 2.21 -5.45 -5.35
CA THR A 10 3.52 -4.78 -5.54
C THR A 10 3.82 -3.79 -4.41
N LEU A 11 2.78 -3.11 -3.90
CA LEU A 11 2.84 -2.23 -2.73
C LEU A 11 1.81 -2.64 -1.67
N ILE A 12 2.25 -2.64 -0.41
CA ILE A 12 1.44 -3.01 0.75
C ILE A 12 1.72 -2.00 1.87
N ASN A 13 0.67 -1.49 2.52
CA ASN A 13 0.81 -0.64 3.70
C ASN A 13 0.79 -1.49 4.98
N PHE A 14 1.93 -2.06 5.37
CA PHE A 14 2.06 -2.85 6.60
C PHE A 14 1.83 -2.06 7.89
N GLY A 15 2.14 -0.76 7.88
CA GLY A 15 1.93 0.12 9.03
C GLY A 15 0.46 0.25 9.42
N SER A 16 -0.44 0.06 8.46
CA SER A 16 -1.89 0.10 8.66
C SER A 16 -2.49 -1.21 9.22
N LEU A 17 -1.70 -2.26 9.39
CA LEU A 17 -2.17 -3.54 9.91
C LEU A 17 -2.05 -3.58 11.44
N ASP A 18 -3.02 -4.23 12.10
CA ASP A 18 -2.96 -4.59 13.52
C ASP A 18 -1.84 -5.60 13.78
N ASP A 19 -1.30 -5.66 14.99
CA ASP A 19 -0.19 -6.51 15.39
C ASP A 19 -0.47 -8.01 15.19
N ASP A 20 -1.72 -8.45 15.37
CA ASP A 20 -2.13 -9.83 15.05
C ASP A 20 -2.04 -10.11 13.54
N ARG A 21 -2.49 -9.15 12.72
CA ARG A 21 -2.36 -9.22 11.26
C ARG A 21 -0.93 -9.00 10.81
N LYS A 22 -0.10 -8.23 11.51
CA LYS A 22 1.35 -8.13 11.24
C LYS A 22 2.06 -9.43 11.59
N ARG A 23 1.63 -10.18 12.60
CA ARG A 23 2.17 -11.51 12.90
C ARG A 23 1.74 -12.53 11.84
N TYR A 24 0.47 -12.57 11.48
CA TYR A 24 -0.01 -13.47 10.42
C TYR A 24 0.57 -13.06 9.05
N ASN A 25 0.61 -11.76 8.76
CA ASN A 25 1.24 -11.24 7.57
C ASN A 25 2.75 -11.23 7.64
N SER A 26 3.43 -11.35 8.78
CA SER A 26 4.89 -11.56 8.75
C SER A 26 5.25 -12.92 8.14
N LEU A 27 4.35 -13.90 8.29
CA LEU A 27 4.39 -15.14 7.52
C LEU A 27 4.10 -14.86 6.04
N ALA A 28 3.10 -14.02 5.77
CA ALA A 28 2.79 -13.55 4.41
C ALA A 28 3.85 -12.61 3.82
N ASP A 29 4.73 -11.96 4.59
CA ASP A 29 5.78 -11.03 4.15
C ASP A 29 7.00 -11.84 3.80
N PHE A 30 7.30 -12.84 4.63
CA PHE A 30 8.22 -13.90 4.29
C PHE A 30 7.76 -14.59 3.01
N LEU A 31 6.46 -14.87 2.85
CA LEU A 31 5.92 -15.41 1.61
C LEU A 31 5.95 -14.38 0.47
N VAL A 32 5.47 -13.14 0.59
CA VAL A 32 5.40 -12.13 -0.48
C VAL A 32 6.80 -11.73 -0.97
N THR A 33 7.82 -11.74 -0.10
CA THR A 33 9.21 -11.56 -0.51
C THR A 33 9.88 -12.82 -1.05
N SER A 34 9.44 -14.03 -0.64
CA SER A 34 9.97 -15.32 -1.13
C SER A 34 9.15 -15.99 -2.25
N VAL A 35 7.97 -15.48 -2.57
CA VAL A 35 7.09 -15.90 -3.68
C VAL A 35 7.21 -14.98 -4.89
N ASN A 36 7.90 -13.84 -4.77
CA ASN A 36 8.33 -13.11 -5.95
C ASN A 36 9.17 -14.07 -6.78
N VAL A 37 8.69 -14.36 -7.99
CA VAL A 37 9.39 -15.26 -8.93
C VAL A 37 10.79 -14.73 -9.22
N ASP A 38 10.92 -13.40 -9.29
CA ASP A 38 12.18 -12.67 -9.38
C ASP A 38 12.15 -11.46 -8.43
N SER A 39 12.87 -11.58 -7.31
CA SER A 39 12.89 -10.53 -6.27
C SER A 39 13.64 -9.26 -6.70
N GLU A 40 14.60 -9.36 -7.62
CA GLU A 40 15.34 -8.20 -8.11
C GLU A 40 14.48 -7.41 -9.09
N LEU A 41 13.79 -8.09 -10.01
CA LEU A 41 12.81 -7.47 -10.89
C LEU A 41 11.68 -6.82 -10.07
N ALA A 42 11.12 -7.52 -9.09
CA ALA A 42 10.06 -6.99 -8.22
C ALA A 42 10.51 -5.71 -7.48
N ARG A 43 11.78 -5.65 -7.08
CA ARG A 43 12.36 -4.45 -6.44
C ARG A 43 12.45 -3.28 -7.43
N GLN A 44 12.90 -3.54 -8.65
CA GLN A 44 12.99 -2.52 -9.71
C GLN A 44 11.60 -1.98 -10.09
N GLU A 45 10.63 -2.88 -10.29
CA GLU A 45 9.24 -2.53 -10.58
C GLU A 45 8.63 -1.69 -9.45
N ARG A 46 8.86 -2.09 -8.19
CA ARG A 46 8.41 -1.32 -7.02
C ARG A 46 8.98 0.10 -7.01
N THR A 47 10.28 0.25 -7.27
CA THR A 47 10.92 1.57 -7.33
C THR A 47 10.35 2.42 -8.46
N ALA A 48 10.16 1.85 -9.66
CA ALA A 48 9.58 2.56 -10.79
C ALA A 48 8.13 2.99 -10.51
N LEU A 49 7.33 2.10 -9.92
CA LEU A 49 5.94 2.38 -9.55
C LEU A 49 5.82 3.50 -8.51
N LEU A 50 6.69 3.53 -7.50
CA LEU A 50 6.75 4.62 -6.53
C LEU A 50 7.12 5.95 -7.20
N GLY A 51 7.98 5.93 -8.22
CA GLY A 51 8.26 7.10 -9.06
C GLY A 51 7.00 7.63 -9.75
N LEU A 52 6.26 6.76 -10.44
CA LEU A 52 5.01 7.13 -11.11
C LEU A 52 3.96 7.70 -10.15
N ILE A 53 3.83 7.11 -8.95
CA ILE A 53 2.91 7.60 -7.91
C ILE A 53 3.32 9.01 -7.47
N ARG A 54 4.62 9.26 -7.25
CA ARG A 54 5.13 10.58 -6.85
C ARG A 54 4.86 11.62 -7.94
N ASP A 55 5.18 11.31 -9.19
CA ASP A 55 4.99 12.23 -10.31
C ASP A 55 3.49 12.60 -10.46
N LEU A 56 2.60 11.61 -10.35
CA LEU A 56 1.15 11.86 -10.37
C LEU A 56 0.66 12.66 -9.15
N ASP A 57 1.24 12.42 -7.96
CA ASP A 57 0.92 13.19 -6.76
C ASP A 57 1.31 14.67 -6.92
N GLU A 58 2.48 14.94 -7.50
CA GLU A 58 2.97 16.29 -7.81
C GLU A 58 2.05 17.00 -8.83
N GLU A 59 1.62 16.31 -9.88
CA GLU A 59 0.64 16.85 -10.86
C GLU A 59 -0.69 17.20 -10.19
N LEU A 60 -1.18 16.35 -9.28
CA LEU A 60 -2.46 16.56 -8.59
C LEU A 60 -2.38 17.64 -7.51
N ALA A 61 -1.20 17.86 -6.93
CA ALA A 61 -0.97 18.87 -5.89
C ALA A 61 -1.32 20.28 -6.39
N ALA A 62 -1.08 20.58 -7.68
CA ALA A 62 -1.49 21.83 -8.32
C ALA A 62 -3.01 22.09 -8.27
N THR A 63 -3.80 21.03 -8.04
CA THR A 63 -5.27 21.10 -7.90
C THR A 63 -5.75 20.86 -6.46
N GLY A 64 -4.85 20.85 -5.48
CA GLY A 64 -5.16 20.59 -4.08
C GLY A 64 -5.57 19.15 -3.78
N ARG A 65 -5.13 18.20 -4.63
CA ARG A 65 -5.45 16.77 -4.50
C ARG A 65 -4.18 15.94 -4.34
N ARG A 66 -4.35 14.70 -3.91
CA ARG A 66 -3.28 13.70 -3.75
C ARG A 66 -3.56 12.47 -4.62
N CYS A 67 -2.52 11.72 -4.94
CA CYS A 67 -2.64 10.40 -5.56
C CYS A 67 -2.98 9.35 -4.50
N LEU A 68 -4.11 8.67 -4.67
CA LEU A 68 -4.51 7.55 -3.81
C LEU A 68 -3.87 6.26 -4.29
N VAL A 69 -3.29 5.50 -3.36
CA VAL A 69 -2.68 4.20 -3.60
C VAL A 69 -3.55 3.13 -2.95
N ALA A 70 -4.10 2.25 -3.78
CA ALA A 70 -4.83 1.07 -3.37
C ALA A 70 -3.93 -0.15 -3.55
N GLY A 71 -3.20 -0.49 -2.48
CA GLY A 71 -2.39 -1.70 -2.40
C GLY A 71 -3.24 -2.95 -2.30
N GLY A 72 -2.62 -4.11 -2.56
CA GLY A 72 -3.29 -5.40 -2.42
C GLY A 72 -3.61 -5.74 -0.97
N HIS A 73 -2.86 -5.14 -0.03
CA HIS A 73 -3.06 -5.28 1.40
C HIS A 73 -2.87 -3.93 2.12
N GLY A 74 -3.58 -3.76 3.24
CA GLY A 74 -3.56 -2.54 4.06
C GLY A 74 -4.57 -1.48 3.63
N ALA A 75 -4.47 -0.30 4.24
CA ALA A 75 -5.37 0.81 3.98
C ALA A 75 -5.07 1.54 2.65
N VAL A 76 -6.09 2.21 2.09
CA VAL A 76 -5.88 3.20 1.02
C VAL A 76 -4.96 4.29 1.56
N SER A 77 -3.91 4.58 0.78
CA SER A 77 -2.79 5.39 1.25
C SER A 77 -2.44 6.55 0.31
N VAL A 78 -1.69 7.51 0.82
CA VAL A 78 -0.90 8.48 0.03
C VAL A 78 0.59 8.20 0.24
N LEU A 79 1.43 8.63 -0.72
CA LEU A 79 2.87 8.58 -0.56
C LEU A 79 3.35 9.80 0.24
N SER A 80 4.06 9.57 1.33
CA SER A 80 4.69 10.62 2.13
C SER A 80 5.97 11.13 1.44
N PRO A 81 6.46 12.34 1.78
CA PRO A 81 7.74 12.84 1.29
C PRO A 81 8.93 11.92 1.60
N GLU A 82 8.85 11.14 2.68
CA GLU A 82 9.85 10.15 3.11
C GLU A 82 9.72 8.81 2.36
N GLY A 83 8.82 8.71 1.38
CA GLY A 83 8.61 7.52 0.56
C GLY A 83 7.80 6.43 1.26
N ARG A 84 7.01 6.77 2.29
CA ARG A 84 6.18 5.81 3.04
C ARG A 84 4.71 5.90 2.61
N LEU A 85 3.99 4.78 2.69
CA LEU A 85 2.55 4.78 2.48
C LEU A 85 1.83 5.12 3.79
N GLU A 86 1.05 6.20 3.77
CA GLU A 86 0.28 6.69 4.93
C GLU A 86 -1.21 6.60 4.65
N ALA A 87 -1.99 6.09 5.60
CA ALA A 87 -3.43 5.92 5.42
C ALA A 87 -4.14 7.28 5.24
N VAL A 88 -5.08 7.36 4.29
CA VAL A 88 -5.81 8.60 3.97
C VAL A 88 -6.89 8.93 5.01
N GLY A 89 -7.20 8.01 5.92
CA GLY A 89 -8.25 8.19 6.92
C GLY A 89 -8.21 7.14 8.02
N PRO A 90 -9.21 7.13 8.91
CA PRO A 90 -9.30 6.17 10.00
C PRO A 90 -9.40 4.74 9.47
N ILE A 91 -8.76 3.81 10.17
CA ILE A 91 -8.78 2.39 9.86
C ILE A 91 -9.81 1.73 10.75
N GLU A 92 -10.83 1.12 10.15
CA GLU A 92 -11.88 0.42 10.86
C GLU A 92 -11.74 -1.10 10.71
N ARG A 93 -11.95 -1.82 11.80
CA ARG A 93 -11.90 -3.29 11.82
C ARG A 93 -13.30 -3.86 11.80
N TYR A 94 -13.59 -4.64 10.77
CA TYR A 94 -14.78 -5.47 10.71
C TYR A 94 -14.50 -6.79 11.44
N LEU A 95 -15.25 -7.04 12.50
CA LEU A 95 -15.24 -8.33 13.19
C LEU A 95 -16.39 -9.17 12.65
N PRO A 96 -16.17 -10.46 12.33
CA PRO A 96 -17.27 -11.36 12.06
C PRO A 96 -18.19 -11.39 13.29
N ARG A 97 -19.50 -11.37 13.06
CA ARG A 97 -20.49 -11.46 14.13
C ARG A 97 -20.31 -12.80 14.84
N GLU A 98 -20.13 -12.80 16.16
CA GLU A 98 -20.03 -14.04 16.94
C GLU A 98 -21.24 -14.93 16.62
N ALA A 99 -20.96 -16.15 16.17
CA ALA A 99 -21.99 -17.17 16.04
C ALA A 99 -22.52 -17.46 17.45
N ARG A 100 -23.78 -17.08 17.70
CA ARG A 100 -24.51 -17.46 18.90
C ARG A 100 -24.78 -18.96 18.92
#